data_AF-A0A969JWQ0-F1
#
_entry.id   AF-A0A969JWQ0-F1
#
_cell.length_a   1.000
_cell.length_b   1.000
_cell.length_c   1.000
_cell.angle_alpha   90.00
_cell.angle_beta   90.00
_cell.angle_gamma   90.00
#
_symmetry.space_group_name_H-M   'P 1'
#
loop_
_entity.id
_entity.type
_entity.pdbx_description
1 polymer ?
#
loop_
_entity_poly.entity_id
_entity_poly.type
_entity_poly.pdbx_seq_one_letter_code
_entity_poly.pdbx_strand_id
1 'polypeptide(L)'
;MAGSAARMDPRRAAEQLFATHKDERAWLDAFAESLDRKRAAHALARTLEVWGLSQADAARLFGVSRQAVGKWLEAGVPSERTQVVADLAAATDLLVRYLKRDRVSAVVRRAIAARGGASLLDLLAQGESTELLAVCREMFAFENVGA
;
A
#
# COMPACT_ATOMS: atom_id res chain seq x y z
N MET A 1 15.04 -5.43 25.28
CA MET A 1 16.23 -5.05 24.48
C MET A 1 15.81 -4.55 23.09
N ALA A 2 15.10 -3.42 23.00
CA ALA A 2 14.58 -2.87 21.74
C ALA A 2 14.96 -1.39 21.55
N GLY A 3 16.15 -1.00 22.03
CA GLY A 3 16.57 0.41 22.13
C GLY A 3 17.71 0.85 21.21
N SER A 4 18.35 -0.06 20.46
CA SER A 4 19.62 0.27 19.79
C SER A 4 19.52 0.66 18.31
N ALA A 5 18.52 0.15 17.58
CA ALA A 5 18.40 0.42 16.15
C ALA A 5 17.90 1.85 15.84
N ALA A 6 17.12 2.45 16.75
CA ALA A 6 16.52 3.77 16.56
C ALA A 6 17.52 4.95 16.56
N ARG A 7 18.80 4.72 16.88
CA ARG A 7 19.86 5.74 16.92
C ARG A 7 20.94 5.57 15.86
N MET A 8 20.83 4.53 15.01
CA MET A 8 21.86 4.18 14.05
C MET A 8 21.44 4.61 12.64
N ASP A 9 22.39 5.15 11.87
CA ASP A 9 22.20 5.43 10.44
C ASP A 9 21.73 4.14 9.72
N PRO A 10 20.61 4.17 8.95
CA PRO A 10 20.08 2.97 8.29
C PRO A 10 21.08 2.21 7.42
N ARG A 11 22.02 2.91 6.77
CA ARG A 11 23.05 2.27 5.95
C ARG A 11 24.01 1.46 6.81
N ARG A 12 24.51 2.04 7.90
CA ARG A 12 25.37 1.33 8.87
C ARG A 12 24.65 0.15 9.54
N ALA A 13 23.38 0.30 9.88
CA ALA A 13 22.60 -0.80 10.44
C ALA A 13 22.48 -1.97 9.45
N ALA A 14 22.25 -1.68 8.17
CA ALA A 14 22.21 -2.70 7.12
C ALA A 14 23.58 -3.37 6.90
N GLU A 15 24.67 -2.60 6.86
CA GLU A 15 26.04 -3.13 6.75
C GLU A 15 26.38 -4.07 7.92
N GLN A 16 26.04 -3.69 9.15
CA GLN A 16 26.27 -4.52 10.33
C GLN A 16 25.44 -5.80 10.30
N LEU A 17 24.17 -5.71 9.94
CA LEU A 17 23.27 -6.86 9.82
C LEU A 17 23.77 -7.84 8.75
N PHE A 18 24.17 -7.32 7.59
CA PHE A 18 24.75 -8.12 6.51
C PHE A 18 26.07 -8.76 6.94
N ALA A 19 26.99 -8.01 7.55
CA ALA A 19 28.27 -8.55 8.00
C ALA A 19 28.10 -9.66 9.05
N THR A 20 27.10 -9.53 9.93
CA THR A 20 26.79 -10.52 10.97
C THR A 20 26.26 -11.84 10.39
N HIS A 21 25.43 -11.76 9.34
CA HIS A 21 24.73 -12.92 8.77
C HIS A 21 25.15 -13.22 7.32
N LYS A 22 26.34 -12.79 6.90
CA LYS A 22 26.80 -12.83 5.49
C LYS A 22 26.79 -14.24 4.88
N ASP A 23 27.01 -15.25 5.71
CA ASP A 23 27.08 -16.65 5.30
C ASP A 23 25.71 -17.36 5.47
N GLU A 24 24.73 -16.68 6.07
CA GLU A 24 23.37 -17.17 6.34
C GLU A 24 22.36 -16.60 5.34
N ARG A 25 22.54 -16.90 4.05
CA ARG A 25 21.70 -16.32 2.98
C ARG A 25 20.20 -16.48 3.22
N ALA A 26 19.76 -17.66 3.67
CA ALA A 26 18.35 -17.93 3.96
C ALA A 26 17.80 -17.03 5.09
N TRP A 27 18.63 -16.65 6.06
CA TRP A 27 18.25 -15.73 7.12
C TRP A 27 18.08 -14.31 6.59
N LEU A 28 19.00 -13.85 5.74
CA LEU A 28 18.92 -12.52 5.11
C LEU A 28 17.68 -12.38 4.22
N ASP A 29 17.36 -13.43 3.44
CA ASP A 29 16.17 -13.48 2.60
C ASP A 29 14.89 -13.42 3.46
N ALA A 30 14.81 -14.21 4.54
CA ALA A 30 13.67 -14.20 5.46
C ALA A 30 13.52 -12.86 6.20
N PHE A 31 14.63 -12.21 6.56
CA PHE A 31 14.62 -10.88 7.16
C PHE A 31 14.06 -9.84 6.20
N ALA A 32 14.54 -9.83 4.95
CA ALA A 32 14.07 -8.92 3.91
C ALA A 32 12.56 -9.11 3.65
N GLU A 33 12.11 -10.37 3.51
CA GLU A 33 10.69 -10.70 3.34
C GLU A 33 9.86 -10.16 4.52
N SER A 34 10.28 -10.44 5.75
CA SER A 34 9.58 -9.97 6.96
C SER A 34 9.47 -8.44 7.01
N LEU A 35 10.55 -7.74 6.65
CA LEU A 35 10.57 -6.28 6.60
C LEU A 35 9.62 -5.73 5.53
N ASP A 36 9.60 -6.32 4.34
CA ASP A 36 8.72 -5.88 3.26
C ASP A 36 7.25 -6.13 3.57
N ARG A 37 6.92 -7.26 4.19
CA ARG A 37 5.56 -7.54 4.67
C ARG A 37 5.09 -6.51 5.70
N LYS A 38 5.99 -6.06 6.59
CA LYS A 38 5.70 -5.00 7.56
C LYS A 38 5.52 -3.64 6.90
N ARG A 39 6.38 -3.28 5.93
CA ARG A 39 6.23 -2.05 5.15
C ARG A 39 4.90 -2.01 4.41
N ALA A 40 4.51 -3.12 3.77
CA ALA A 40 3.22 -3.25 3.10
C ALA A 40 2.05 -3.06 4.10
N ALA A 41 2.14 -3.61 5.32
CA ALA A 41 1.12 -3.40 6.34
C ALA A 41 0.98 -1.92 6.76
N HIS A 42 2.11 -1.20 6.92
CA HIS A 42 2.09 0.24 7.18
C HIS A 42 1.48 1.03 6.02
N ALA A 43 1.82 0.69 4.78
CA ALA A 43 1.25 1.32 3.60
C ALA A 43 -0.27 1.09 3.52
N LEU A 44 -0.72 -0.15 3.76
CA LEU A 44 -2.13 -0.49 3.82
C LEU A 44 -2.85 0.32 4.91
N ALA A 45 -2.31 0.36 6.13
CA ALA A 45 -2.89 1.13 7.23
C ALA A 45 -3.09 2.61 6.84
N ARG A 46 -2.07 3.21 6.23
CA ARG A 46 -2.10 4.60 5.76
C ARG A 46 -3.16 4.81 4.68
N THR A 47 -3.25 3.90 3.72
CA THR A 47 -4.27 3.96 2.66
C THR A 47 -5.68 3.88 3.25
N LEU A 48 -5.94 2.93 4.16
CA LEU A 48 -7.25 2.81 4.81
C LEU A 48 -7.64 4.08 5.55
N GLU A 49 -6.69 4.69 6.27
CA GLU A 49 -6.92 5.96 6.97
C GLU A 49 -7.24 7.10 5.98
N VAL A 50 -6.42 7.29 4.94
CA VAL A 50 -6.60 8.36 3.94
C VAL A 50 -7.91 8.19 3.17
N TRP A 51 -8.28 6.95 2.83
CA TRP A 51 -9.48 6.65 2.07
C TRP A 51 -10.73 6.61 2.96
N GLY A 52 -10.56 6.70 4.29
CA GLY A 52 -11.64 6.62 5.26
C GLY A 52 -12.33 5.26 5.25
N LEU A 53 -11.55 4.18 5.26
CA LEU A 53 -12.03 2.80 5.24
C LEU A 53 -11.79 2.13 6.58
N SER A 54 -12.83 1.46 7.10
CA SER A 54 -12.69 0.56 8.24
C SER A 54 -12.06 -0.78 7.81
N GLN A 55 -11.62 -1.58 8.77
CA GLN A 55 -11.20 -2.97 8.49
C GLN A 55 -12.33 -3.81 7.88
N ALA A 56 -13.59 -3.51 8.21
CA ALA A 56 -14.73 -4.20 7.63
C ALA A 56 -14.94 -3.82 6.15
N ASP A 57 -14.71 -2.57 5.78
CA ASP A 57 -14.76 -2.13 4.38
C ASP A 57 -13.62 -2.77 3.59
N ALA A 58 -12.40 -2.72 4.12
CA ALA A 58 -11.24 -3.38 3.53
C ALA A 58 -11.49 -4.88 3.32
N ALA A 59 -12.03 -5.57 4.31
CA ALA A 59 -12.34 -7.00 4.22
C ALA A 59 -13.28 -7.31 3.03
N ARG A 60 -14.33 -6.50 2.84
CA ARG A 60 -15.24 -6.63 1.70
C ARG A 60 -14.54 -6.35 0.37
N LEU A 61 -13.75 -5.29 0.30
CA LEU A 61 -13.02 -4.89 -0.92
C LEU A 61 -11.97 -5.94 -1.33
N PHE A 62 -11.30 -6.57 -0.37
CA PHE A 62 -10.30 -7.61 -0.65
C PHE A 62 -10.89 -9.03 -0.77
N GLY A 63 -12.19 -9.22 -0.51
CA GLY A 63 -12.82 -10.54 -0.50
C GLY A 63 -12.28 -11.47 0.59
N VAL A 64 -11.93 -10.92 1.76
CA VAL A 64 -11.38 -11.67 2.91
C VAL A 64 -12.15 -11.39 4.20
N SER A 65 -11.82 -12.08 5.27
CA SER A 65 -12.42 -11.80 6.58
C SER A 65 -11.82 -10.55 7.24
N ARG A 66 -12.58 -9.89 8.12
CA ARG A 66 -12.07 -8.77 8.95
C ARG A 66 -10.86 -9.19 9.78
N GLN A 67 -10.86 -10.42 10.31
CA GLN A 67 -9.74 -10.95 11.07
C GLN A 67 -8.47 -11.10 10.20
N ALA A 68 -8.61 -11.48 8.93
CA ALA A 68 -7.49 -11.52 8.00
C ALA A 68 -6.87 -10.13 7.81
N VAL A 69 -7.69 -9.10 7.62
CA VAL A 69 -7.20 -7.71 7.53
C VAL A 69 -6.49 -7.28 8.82
N GLY A 70 -7.06 -7.59 9.99
CA GLY A 70 -6.40 -7.34 11.28
C GLY A 70 -5.03 -8.00 11.36
N LYS A 71 -4.94 -9.29 10.99
CA LYS A 71 -3.68 -10.03 10.95
C LYS A 71 -2.68 -9.42 9.96
N TRP A 72 -3.12 -8.90 8.81
CA TRP A 72 -2.23 -8.23 7.86
C TRP A 72 -1.64 -6.96 8.45
N LEU A 73 -2.45 -6.14 9.12
CA LEU A 73 -1.99 -4.90 9.76
C LEU A 73 -1.02 -5.16 10.91
N GLU A 74 -1.21 -6.24 11.67
CA GLU A 74 -0.36 -6.60 12.80
C GLU A 74 0.90 -7.35 12.38
N ALA A 75 0.76 -8.40 11.56
CA ALA A 75 1.83 -9.36 11.28
C ALA A 75 2.51 -9.13 9.93
N GLY A 76 1.92 -8.34 9.03
CA GLY A 76 2.41 -8.11 7.69
C GLY A 76 1.50 -8.68 6.60
N VAL A 77 1.44 -7.98 5.47
CA VAL A 77 0.64 -8.37 4.31
C VAL A 77 1.23 -9.66 3.69
N PRO A 78 0.42 -10.65 3.27
CA PRO A 78 0.90 -11.83 2.54
C PRO A 78 1.53 -11.47 1.20
N SER A 79 2.50 -12.25 0.72
CA SER A 79 3.25 -11.95 -0.49
C SER A 79 2.35 -11.87 -1.74
N GLU A 80 1.33 -12.71 -1.81
CA GLU A 80 0.32 -12.71 -2.88
C GLU A 80 -0.56 -11.44 -2.90
N ARG A 81 -0.53 -10.62 -1.85
CA ARG A 81 -1.27 -9.35 -1.76
C ARG A 81 -0.38 -8.11 -1.84
N THR A 82 0.95 -8.29 -1.89
CA THR A 82 1.90 -7.17 -1.91
C THR A 82 1.70 -6.25 -3.10
N GLN A 83 1.47 -6.79 -4.31
CA GLN A 83 1.25 -5.98 -5.50
C GLN A 83 0.03 -5.07 -5.36
N VAL A 84 -1.11 -5.62 -4.89
CA VAL A 84 -2.34 -4.86 -4.70
C VAL A 84 -2.13 -3.72 -3.70
N VAL A 85 -1.42 -3.99 -2.60
CA VAL A 85 -1.12 -2.96 -1.59
C VAL A 85 -0.15 -1.91 -2.13
N ALA A 86 0.83 -2.31 -2.95
CA ALA A 86 1.74 -1.37 -3.60
C ALA A 86 1.01 -0.44 -4.58
N ASP A 87 0.10 -0.99 -5.41
CA ASP A 87 -0.73 -0.21 -6.33
C ASP A 87 -1.59 0.81 -5.56
N LEU A 88 -2.23 0.37 -4.46
CA LEU A 88 -3.04 1.22 -3.60
C LEU A 88 -2.22 2.32 -2.91
N ALA A 89 -1.01 2.01 -2.45
CA ALA A 89 -0.10 2.97 -1.84
C ALA A 89 0.30 4.05 -2.86
N ALA A 90 0.67 3.65 -4.08
CA ALA A 90 1.02 4.57 -5.16
C ALA A 90 -0.18 5.44 -5.59
N ALA A 91 -1.38 4.86 -5.70
CA ALA A 91 -2.60 5.61 -5.96
C ALA A 91 -2.89 6.61 -4.84
N THR A 92 -2.68 6.20 -3.58
CA THR A 92 -2.81 7.09 -2.42
C THR A 92 -1.81 8.24 -2.49
N ASP A 93 -0.55 8.00 -2.85
CA ASP A 93 0.48 9.04 -3.00
C ASP A 93 0.08 10.07 -4.07
N LEU A 94 -0.45 9.62 -5.22
CA LEU A 94 -0.96 10.51 -6.26
C LEU A 94 -2.12 11.36 -5.74
N LEU A 95 -3.11 10.73 -5.11
CA LEU A 95 -4.30 11.43 -4.61
C LEU A 95 -3.92 12.48 -3.57
N VAL A 96 -3.07 12.16 -2.59
CA VAL A 96 -2.68 13.15 -1.55
C VAL A 96 -1.74 14.23 -2.07
N ARG A 97 -1.05 14.00 -3.19
CA ARG A 97 -0.20 15.01 -3.85
C ARG A 97 -1.05 16.12 -4.49
N TYR A 98 -2.19 15.76 -5.09
CA TYR A 98 -3.02 16.68 -5.87
C TYR A 98 -4.33 17.09 -5.19
N LEU A 99 -4.76 16.35 -4.17
CA LEU A 99 -6.00 16.61 -3.45
C LEU A 99 -5.72 16.88 -1.97
N LYS A 100 -6.58 17.72 -1.36
CA LYS A 100 -6.61 17.81 0.10
C LYS A 100 -7.00 16.45 0.69
N ARG A 101 -6.32 16.05 1.77
CA ARG A 101 -6.48 14.73 2.39
C ARG A 101 -7.92 14.39 2.75
N ASP A 102 -8.69 15.36 3.25
CA ASP A 102 -10.11 15.23 3.60
C ASP A 102 -11.02 14.95 2.40
N ARG A 103 -10.59 15.28 1.18
CA ARG A 103 -11.33 15.05 -0.06
C ARG A 103 -11.10 13.67 -0.68
N VAL A 104 -10.01 12.99 -0.32
CA VAL A 104 -9.64 11.70 -0.93
C VAL A 104 -10.74 10.66 -0.72
N SER A 105 -11.31 10.58 0.48
CA SER A 105 -12.41 9.64 0.79
C SER A 105 -13.63 9.82 -0.11
N ALA A 106 -14.02 11.06 -0.43
CA ALA A 106 -15.13 11.33 -1.34
C ALA A 106 -14.77 10.99 -2.79
N VAL A 107 -13.54 11.27 -3.22
CA VAL A 107 -13.07 11.00 -4.59
C VAL A 107 -13.03 9.51 -4.89
N VAL A 108 -12.49 8.68 -3.99
CA VAL A 108 -12.37 7.23 -4.24
C VAL A 108 -13.73 6.51 -4.36
N ARG A 109 -14.79 7.11 -3.81
CA ARG A 109 -16.18 6.63 -3.87
C ARG A 109 -16.98 7.19 -5.04
N ARG A 110 -16.46 8.22 -5.72
CA ARG A 110 -17.20 8.89 -6.79
C ARG A 110 -17.18 8.03 -8.05
N ALA A 111 -18.35 7.86 -8.65
CA ALA A 111 -18.50 7.23 -9.96
C ALA A 111 -17.70 7.96 -11.04
N ILE A 112 -16.99 7.20 -11.87
CA ILE A 112 -16.18 7.72 -12.98
C ILE A 112 -16.93 7.42 -14.27
N ALA A 113 -17.45 8.47 -14.92
CA ALA A 113 -18.26 8.33 -16.14
C ALA A 113 -17.51 7.60 -17.27
N ALA A 114 -16.21 7.89 -17.43
CA ALA A 114 -15.34 7.24 -18.42
C ALA A 114 -15.06 5.75 -18.14
N ARG A 115 -15.50 5.22 -17.00
CA ARG A 115 -15.37 3.81 -16.59
C ARG A 115 -16.73 3.17 -16.32
N GLY A 116 -17.74 3.55 -17.11
CA GLY A 116 -19.09 2.98 -17.00
C GLY A 116 -19.78 3.26 -15.67
N GLY A 117 -19.33 4.29 -14.92
CA GLY A 117 -19.85 4.63 -13.60
C GLY A 117 -19.17 3.93 -12.43
N ALA A 118 -18.17 3.07 -12.66
CA ALA A 118 -17.38 2.47 -11.59
C ALA A 118 -16.57 3.54 -10.83
N SER A 119 -16.46 3.38 -9.51
CA SER A 119 -15.56 4.15 -8.65
C SER A 119 -14.20 3.44 -8.49
N LEU A 120 -13.20 4.11 -7.92
CA LEU A 120 -11.93 3.46 -7.58
C LEU A 120 -12.12 2.31 -6.58
N LEU A 121 -13.08 2.41 -5.65
CA LEU A 121 -13.38 1.31 -4.75
C LEU A 121 -14.01 0.11 -5.47
N ASP A 122 -14.76 0.34 -6.55
CA ASP A 122 -15.36 -0.76 -7.31
C ASP A 122 -14.31 -1.52 -8.10
N LEU A 123 -13.33 -0.82 -8.69
CA LEU A 123 -12.17 -1.43 -9.34
C LEU A 123 -11.37 -2.29 -8.35
N LEU A 124 -11.16 -1.79 -7.13
CA LEU A 124 -10.51 -2.59 -6.08
C LEU A 124 -11.32 -3.84 -5.71
N ALA A 125 -12.65 -3.70 -5.56
CA ALA A 125 -13.54 -4.83 -5.24
C ALA A 125 -13.54 -5.91 -6.33
N GLN A 126 -13.30 -5.51 -7.59
CA GLN A 126 -13.18 -6.41 -8.74
C GLN A 126 -11.78 -7.06 -8.86
N GLY A 127 -10.84 -6.67 -8.00
CA GLY A 127 -9.45 -7.16 -8.03
C GLY A 127 -8.56 -6.42 -9.03
N GLU A 128 -9.01 -5.29 -9.58
CA GLU A 128 -8.34 -4.54 -10.65
C GLU A 128 -7.44 -3.42 -10.10
N SER A 129 -6.51 -3.76 -9.19
CA SER A 129 -5.65 -2.75 -8.54
C SER A 129 -4.74 -2.00 -9.51
N THR A 130 -4.27 -2.68 -10.56
CA THR A 130 -3.42 -2.09 -11.59
C THR A 130 -4.19 -1.07 -12.44
N GLU A 131 -5.44 -1.38 -12.81
CA GLU A 131 -6.31 -0.43 -13.52
C GLU A 131 -6.68 0.76 -12.61
N LEU A 132 -6.97 0.52 -11.34
CA LEU A 132 -7.20 1.58 -10.35
C LEU A 132 -6.04 2.58 -10.34
N LEU A 133 -4.79 2.08 -10.29
CA LEU A 133 -3.61 2.93 -10.32
C LEU A 133 -3.46 3.67 -11.67
N ALA A 134 -3.75 2.99 -12.79
CA ALA A 134 -3.73 3.61 -14.11
C ALA A 134 -4.73 4.78 -14.20
N VAL A 135 -5.96 4.59 -13.73
CA VAL A 135 -6.97 5.64 -13.64
C VAL A 135 -6.50 6.81 -12.79
N CYS A 136 -5.88 6.55 -11.63
CA CYS A 136 -5.32 7.62 -10.80
C CYS A 136 -4.21 8.40 -11.52
N ARG A 137 -3.38 7.73 -12.33
CA ARG A 137 -2.35 8.39 -13.15
C ARG A 137 -2.99 9.24 -14.24
N GLU A 138 -3.99 8.72 -14.94
CA GLU A 138 -4.73 9.45 -15.99
C GLU A 138 -5.40 10.72 -15.45
N MET A 139 -6.00 10.66 -14.25
CA MET A 139 -6.64 11.82 -13.60
C MET A 139 -5.69 13.01 -13.40
N PHE A 140 -4.39 12.74 -13.26
CA PHE A 140 -3.36 13.74 -12.98
C PHE A 140 -2.27 13.78 -14.07
N ALA A 141 -2.53 13.19 -15.24
CA ALA A 141 -1.65 13.25 -16.39
C ALA A 141 -1.77 14.61 -17.07
N PHE A 142 -1.09 15.62 -16.51
CA PHE A 142 -1.12 17.00 -17.03
C PHE A 142 -0.18 17.22 -18.23
N GLU A 143 0.57 16.20 -18.66
CA GLU A 143 1.66 16.33 -19.64
C GLU A 143 1.32 15.90 -21.07
N ASN A 144 0.05 15.61 -21.41
CA ASN A 144 -0.37 15.31 -22.78
C ASN A 144 -1.28 16.37 -23.44
N VAL A 145 -1.31 17.59 -22.89
CA VAL A 145 -2.04 18.72 -23.47
C VAL A 145 -1.04 19.86 -23.73
N GLY A 146 -0.15 19.67 -24.70
CA GLY A 146 0.82 20.71 -25.07
C GLY A 146 2.05 20.28 -25.86
N ALA A 147 1.96 19.27 -26.73
CA ALA A 147 2.97 18.96 -27.73
C ALA A 147 2.34 18.99 -29.13
#